data_AF-A0A2Z6R603-F1
#
_entry.id   AF-A0A2Z6R603-F1
#
_cell.length_a   1.000
_cell.length_b   1.000
_cell.length_c   1.000
_cell.angle_alpha   90.00
_cell.angle_beta   90.00
_cell.angle_gamma   90.00
#
_symmetry.space_group_name_H-M   'P 1'
#
loop_
_entity.id
_entity.type
_entity.pdbx_description
1 polymer ?
#
loop_
_entity_poly.entity_id
_entity_poly.type
_entity_poly.pdbx_seq_one_letter_code
_entity_poly.pdbx_strand_id
1 'polypeptide(L)'
;MAKSQKDQGRFGYSDIFILGDTNVSLELKYISLISLVKNKVGANELEDLDKTIEKEDEKSLLKRPYSYWSKENKKLNKTTIGDILDNGINQLILYMKTISKGKVTNYSSSGVFDKRV
;
A
#
# COMPACT_ATOMS: atom_id res chain seq x y z
N MET A 1 -24.03 10.42 -29.47
CA MET A 1 -23.76 9.74 -28.19
C MET A 1 -22.53 8.85 -28.35
N ALA A 2 -21.38 9.26 -27.81
CA ALA A 2 -20.24 8.38 -27.67
C ALA A 2 -20.11 8.03 -26.18
N LYS A 3 -20.42 6.76 -25.83
CA LYS A 3 -20.11 6.22 -24.50
C LYS A 3 -18.59 6.11 -24.44
N SER A 4 -17.93 6.96 -23.66
CA SER A 4 -16.57 6.65 -23.22
C SER A 4 -16.65 5.35 -22.42
N GLN A 5 -15.96 4.31 -22.87
CA GLN A 5 -15.62 3.19 -21.99
C GLN A 5 -14.85 3.81 -20.83
N LYS A 6 -15.44 3.80 -19.62
CA LYS A 6 -14.70 4.12 -18.41
C LYS A 6 -13.57 3.11 -18.32
N ASP A 7 -12.36 3.59 -18.56
CA ASP A 7 -11.14 2.81 -18.49
C ASP A 7 -11.12 1.99 -17.20
N GLN A 8 -10.74 0.73 -17.33
CA GLN A 8 -10.53 -0.22 -16.24
C GLN A 8 -9.20 0.08 -15.50
N GLY A 9 -8.81 1.36 -15.44
CA GLY A 9 -7.64 1.84 -14.72
C GLY A 9 -8.04 2.17 -13.29
N ARG A 10 -7.91 1.19 -12.37
CA ARG A 10 -7.74 1.51 -10.96
C ARG A 10 -6.26 1.41 -10.64
N PHE A 11 -5.46 2.29 -11.24
CA PHE A 11 -4.10 2.47 -10.76
C PHE A 11 -4.19 3.32 -9.49
N GLY A 12 -3.85 2.71 -8.36
CA GLY A 12 -3.64 3.46 -7.13
C GLY A 12 -2.50 4.44 -7.34
N TYR A 13 -2.69 5.70 -6.96
CA TYR A 13 -1.61 6.67 -6.91
C TYR A 13 -0.66 6.31 -5.75
N SER A 14 0.63 6.62 -5.92
CA SER A 14 1.56 6.63 -4.79
C SER A 14 1.05 7.60 -3.73
N ASP A 15 1.14 7.24 -2.46
CA ASP A 15 0.67 8.09 -1.36
C ASP A 15 1.46 9.41 -1.30
N ILE A 16 2.78 9.35 -1.53
CA ILE A 16 3.65 10.53 -1.59
C ILE A 16 4.59 10.41 -2.77
N PHE A 17 4.70 11.48 -3.56
CA PHE A 17 5.68 11.63 -4.63
C PHE A 17 6.49 12.90 -4.42
N ILE A 18 7.82 12.76 -4.33
CA ILE A 18 8.76 13.86 -4.08
C ILE A 18 9.60 14.07 -5.34
N LEU A 19 9.52 15.28 -5.88
CA LEU A 19 10.31 15.75 -7.02
C LEU A 19 11.62 16.36 -6.52
N GLY A 20 12.74 15.94 -7.10
CA GLY A 20 14.07 16.47 -6.81
C GLY A 20 15.10 15.99 -7.83
N ASP A 21 16.39 16.14 -7.55
CA ASP A 21 17.46 15.60 -8.39
C ASP A 21 17.34 14.07 -8.55
N THR A 22 16.80 13.42 -7.51
CA THR A 22 16.25 12.07 -7.58
C THR A 22 14.78 12.12 -7.21
N ASN A 23 13.93 11.52 -8.05
CA ASN A 23 12.51 11.41 -7.77
C ASN A 23 12.26 10.22 -6.84
N VAL A 24 11.45 10.43 -5.80
CA VAL A 24 11.12 9.40 -4.80
C VAL A 24 9.61 9.19 -4.75
N SER A 25 9.18 7.94 -4.85
CA SER A 25 7.79 7.52 -4.66
C SER A 25 7.70 6.70 -3.38
N LEU A 26 6.73 7.03 -2.52
CA LEU A 26 6.48 6.32 -1.27
C LEU A 26 5.06 5.77 -1.26
N GLU A 27 4.95 4.51 -0.84
CA GLU A 27 3.69 3.82 -0.55
C GLU A 27 3.63 3.59 0.97
N LEU A 28 2.60 4.10 1.62
CA LEU A 28 2.40 4.03 3.06
C LEU A 28 1.39 2.92 3.38
N LYS A 29 1.81 1.95 4.19
CA LYS A 29 0.90 0.90 4.70
C LYS A 29 0.64 1.12 6.19
N TYR A 30 -0.63 1.36 6.54
CA TYR A 30 -1.07 1.42 7.92
C TYR A 30 -1.40 0.02 8.43
N ILE A 31 -0.67 -0.45 9.43
CA ILE A 31 -0.89 -1.75 10.09
C ILE A 31 -1.36 -1.48 11.52
N SER A 32 -2.62 -1.83 11.81
CA SER A 32 -3.17 -1.69 13.15
C SER A 32 -2.65 -2.79 14.09
N LEU A 33 -2.16 -2.40 15.28
CA LEU A 33 -1.67 -3.35 16.30
C LEU A 33 -2.74 -4.34 16.75
N ILE A 34 -4.01 -3.90 16.87
CA ILE A 34 -5.10 -4.79 17.29
C ILE A 34 -5.35 -5.94 16.29
N SER A 35 -4.93 -5.76 15.05
CA SER A 35 -5.05 -6.75 13.98
C SER A 35 -3.89 -7.77 13.98
N LEU A 36 -2.87 -7.54 14.80
CA LEU A 36 -1.73 -8.46 15.03
C LEU A 36 -1.95 -9.39 16.22
N VAL A 37 -3.04 -9.23 16.96
CA VAL A 37 -3.41 -10.06 18.11
C VAL A 37 -4.67 -10.87 17.84
N LYS A 38 -4.76 -12.05 18.46
CA LYS A 38 -5.90 -12.98 18.28
C LYS A 38 -7.14 -12.61 19.11
N ASN A 39 -6.95 -11.90 20.22
CA ASN A 39 -7.99 -11.64 21.21
C ASN A 39 -8.20 -10.13 21.39
N LYS A 40 -9.35 -9.75 21.97
CA LYS A 40 -9.54 -8.38 22.44
C LYS A 40 -8.52 -8.10 23.54
N VAL A 41 -7.73 -7.05 23.33
CA VAL A 41 -6.68 -6.59 24.23
C VAL A 41 -7.00 -5.16 24.67
N GLY A 42 -6.62 -4.80 25.89
CA GLY A 42 -6.71 -3.43 26.38
C GLY A 42 -5.53 -2.58 25.92
N ALA A 43 -5.49 -1.33 26.38
CA ALA A 43 -4.45 -0.38 25.98
C ALA A 43 -3.06 -0.79 26.50
N ASN A 44 -2.98 -1.28 27.74
CA ASN A 44 -1.71 -1.70 28.33
C ASN A 44 -1.10 -2.88 27.56
N GLU A 45 -1.93 -3.86 27.18
CA GLU A 45 -1.47 -5.01 26.41
C GLU A 45 -1.06 -4.62 24.98
N LEU A 46 -1.65 -3.57 24.40
CA LEU A 46 -1.21 -3.02 23.12
C LEU A 46 0.12 -2.28 23.23
N GLU A 47 0.35 -1.55 24.33
CA GLU A 47 1.64 -0.90 24.60
C GLU A 47 2.76 -1.93 24.80
N ASP A 48 2.48 -3.01 25.52
CA ASP A 48 3.42 -4.12 25.70
C ASP A 48 3.71 -4.85 24.37
N LEU A 49 2.68 -5.01 23.53
CA LEU A 49 2.84 -5.56 22.18
C LEU A 49 3.72 -4.67 21.31
N ASP A 50 3.49 -3.35 21.33
CA ASP A 50 4.28 -2.37 20.57
C ASP A 50 5.77 -2.48 20.94
N LYS A 51 6.09 -2.43 22.25
CA LYS A 51 7.46 -2.62 22.78
C LYS A 51 8.05 -3.98 22.44
N THR A 52 7.22 -5.01 22.28
CA THR A 52 7.66 -6.35 21.88
C THR A 52 8.02 -6.37 20.40
N ILE A 53 7.16 -5.81 19.55
CA ILE A 53 7.36 -5.72 18.10
C ILE A 53 8.62 -4.90 17.77
N GLU A 54 8.87 -3.80 18.49
CA GLU A 54 10.09 -2.99 18.32
C GLU A 54 11.39 -3.78 18.51
N LYS A 55 11.34 -4.89 19.25
CA LYS A 55 12.50 -5.75 19.55
C LYS A 55 12.53 -7.01 18.68
N GLU A 56 11.49 -7.29 17.89
CA GLU A 56 11.45 -8.45 17.00
C GLU A 56 12.40 -8.26 15.81
N ASP A 57 13.06 -9.32 15.39
CA ASP A 57 13.82 -9.29 14.15
C ASP A 57 12.88 -9.21 12.95
N GLU A 58 13.35 -8.58 11.87
CA GLU A 58 12.56 -8.34 10.66
C GLU A 58 11.94 -9.63 10.10
N LYS A 59 12.68 -10.75 10.08
CA LYS A 59 12.18 -12.01 9.51
C LYS A 59 11.03 -12.58 10.33
N SER A 60 11.07 -12.43 11.65
CA SER A 60 9.96 -12.79 12.54
C SER A 60 8.77 -11.85 12.36
N LEU A 61 9.03 -10.55 12.29
CA LEU A 61 7.99 -9.54 12.10
C LEU A 61 7.23 -9.74 10.78
N LEU A 62 7.93 -9.96 9.68
CA LEU A 62 7.33 -10.20 8.36
C LEU A 62 6.42 -11.44 8.36
N LYS A 63 6.74 -12.47 9.14
CA LYS A 63 5.92 -13.68 9.26
C LYS A 63 4.73 -13.54 10.21
N ARG A 64 4.63 -12.43 10.93
CA ARG A 64 3.59 -12.22 11.94
C ARG A 64 2.21 -12.24 11.26
N PRO A 65 1.27 -13.06 11.75
CA PRO A 65 -0.09 -13.08 11.23
C PRO A 65 -0.80 -11.74 11.44
N TYR A 66 -1.48 -11.27 10.41
CA TYR A 66 -2.30 -10.07 10.44
C TYR A 66 -3.72 -10.41 9.98
N SER A 67 -4.72 -9.96 10.73
CA SER A 67 -6.14 -10.21 10.44
C SER A 67 -6.86 -8.91 10.13
N TYR A 68 -7.63 -8.86 9.04
CA TYR A 68 -8.37 -7.66 8.66
C TYR A 68 -9.76 -7.98 8.14
N TRP A 69 -10.68 -7.01 8.26
CA TRP A 69 -12.02 -7.15 7.72
C TRP A 69 -12.06 -6.81 6.23
N SER A 70 -12.37 -7.79 5.38
CA SER A 70 -12.59 -7.56 3.96
C SER A 70 -14.03 -7.09 3.72
N LYS A 71 -14.18 -5.82 3.29
CA LYS A 71 -15.50 -5.25 2.95
C LYS A 71 -16.16 -5.99 1.77
N GLU A 72 -15.36 -6.39 0.79
CA GLU A 72 -15.82 -7.11 -0.41
C GLU A 72 -16.37 -8.49 -0.07
N ASN A 73 -15.58 -9.29 0.66
CA ASN A 73 -15.95 -10.66 1.02
C ASN A 73 -16.81 -10.75 2.29
N LYS A 74 -17.09 -9.62 2.97
CA LYS A 74 -17.81 -9.51 4.25
C LYS A 74 -17.33 -10.53 5.29
N LYS A 75 -16.02 -10.76 5.37
CA LYS A 75 -15.41 -11.72 6.30
C LYS A 75 -14.07 -11.22 6.81
N LEU A 76 -13.66 -11.81 7.94
CA LEU A 76 -12.31 -11.64 8.47
C LEU A 76 -11.34 -12.48 7.62
N ASN A 77 -10.36 -11.83 7.02
CA ASN A 77 -9.26 -12.45 6.30
C ASN A 77 -8.02 -12.49 7.18
N LYS A 78 -7.10 -13.40 6.85
CA LYS A 78 -5.78 -13.53 7.48
C LYS A 78 -4.70 -13.50 6.41
N THR A 79 -3.59 -12.87 6.71
CA THR A 79 -2.39 -12.70 5.86
C THR A 79 -1.17 -12.58 6.78
N THR A 80 0.01 -12.31 6.23
CA THR A 80 1.18 -11.88 7.02
C THR A 80 1.53 -10.40 6.77
N ILE A 81 2.36 -9.81 7.65
CA ILE A 81 2.92 -8.46 7.41
C ILE A 81 3.74 -8.44 6.11
N GLY A 82 4.51 -9.51 5.85
CA GLY A 82 5.31 -9.65 4.64
C GLY A 82 4.46 -9.59 3.37
N ASP A 83 3.36 -10.34 3.33
CA ASP A 83 2.44 -10.31 2.17
C ASP A 83 1.86 -8.91 1.93
N ILE A 84 1.58 -8.14 2.99
CA ILE A 84 1.08 -6.76 2.86
C ILE A 84 2.15 -5.85 2.25
N LEU A 85 3.39 -5.97 2.72
CA LEU A 85 4.52 -5.20 2.21
C LEU A 85 4.84 -5.57 0.76
N ASP A 86 4.89 -6.86 0.43
CA ASP A 86 5.13 -7.35 -0.92
C ASP A 86 4.06 -6.84 -1.90
N ASN A 87 2.79 -6.83 -1.47
CA ASN A 87 1.72 -6.23 -2.26
C ASN A 87 1.90 -4.72 -2.45
N GLY A 88 2.36 -4.00 -1.43
CA GLY A 88 2.72 -2.58 -1.54
C GLY A 88 3.86 -2.33 -2.53
N ILE A 89 4.92 -3.15 -2.46
CA ILE A 89 6.06 -3.08 -3.40
C ILE A 89 5.60 -3.36 -4.82
N ASN A 90 4.79 -4.40 -5.03
CA ASN A 90 4.26 -4.74 -6.35
C ASN A 90 3.39 -3.60 -6.92
N GLN A 91 2.55 -2.99 -6.09
CA GLN A 91 1.74 -1.84 -6.46
C GLN A 91 2.64 -0.66 -6.88
N LEU A 92 3.67 -0.34 -6.09
CA LEU A 92 4.61 0.73 -6.39
C LEU A 92 5.38 0.49 -7.69
N ILE A 93 5.84 -0.75 -7.93
CA ILE A 93 6.51 -1.13 -9.18
C ILE A 93 5.57 -0.96 -10.38
N LEU A 94 4.31 -1.37 -10.26
CA LEU A 94 3.31 -1.20 -11.33
C LEU A 94 3.07 0.28 -11.61
N TYR A 95 2.93 1.10 -10.58
CA TYR A 95 2.78 2.55 -10.72
C TYR A 95 3.97 3.18 -11.47
N MET A 96 5.20 2.86 -11.07
CA MET A 96 6.41 3.37 -11.73
C MET A 96 6.52 2.90 -13.19
N LYS A 97 6.19 1.63 -13.47
CA LYS A 97 6.13 1.09 -14.84
C LYS A 97 5.06 1.78 -15.70
N THR A 98 3.99 2.25 -15.09
CA THR A 98 2.92 2.97 -15.79
C THR A 98 3.35 4.40 -16.10
N ILE A 99 3.93 5.12 -15.13
CA ILE A 99 4.50 6.46 -15.37
C ILE A 99 5.55 6.44 -16.47
N SER A 100 6.46 5.45 -16.45
CA SER A 100 7.55 5.36 -17.42
C SER A 100 7.07 5.16 -18.87
N LYS A 101 5.82 4.72 -19.07
CA LYS A 101 5.20 4.57 -20.40
C LYS A 101 4.58 5.86 -20.93
N GLY A 102 4.35 6.86 -20.07
CA GLY A 102 3.83 8.17 -20.46
C GLY A 102 4.86 8.96 -21.28
N LYS A 103 4.44 9.57 -22.39
CA LYS A 103 5.29 10.55 -23.09
C LYS A 103 5.15 11.89 -22.37
N VAL A 104 6.26 12.48 -21.95
CA VAL A 104 6.29 13.86 -21.45
C VAL A 104 6.03 14.78 -22.66
N THR A 105 4.84 15.37 -22.76
CA THR A 105 4.53 16.28 -23.87
C THR A 105 5.19 17.65 -23.68
N ASN A 106 5.29 18.16 -22.44
CA ASN A 106 5.83 19.49 -22.13
C ASN A 106 5.94 19.72 -20.60
N TYR A 107 6.79 20.66 -20.15
CA TYR A 107 6.98 20.99 -18.71
C TYR A 107 5.69 21.46 -18.03
N SER A 108 4.79 22.11 -18.78
CA SER A 108 3.48 22.57 -18.32
C SER A 108 2.41 21.48 -18.37
N SER A 109 2.70 20.32 -18.97
CA SER A 109 1.87 19.14 -18.76
C SER A 109 2.36 18.47 -17.48
N SER A 110 1.66 18.72 -16.37
CA SER A 110 1.74 17.87 -15.20
C SER A 110 1.38 16.45 -15.64
N GLY A 111 2.39 15.62 -15.94
CA GLY A 111 2.21 14.18 -16.06
C GLY A 111 1.51 13.73 -14.78
N VAL A 112 0.38 13.04 -14.81
CA VAL A 112 -0.06 12.01 -15.74
C VAL A 112 -1.55 12.21 -16.05
N PHE A 113 -1.86 12.74 -17.23
CA PHE A 113 -3.19 12.62 -17.85
C PHE A 113 -3.05 11.68 -19.06
N ASP A 114 -2.72 10.42 -18.78
CA ASP A 114 -2.69 9.38 -19.80
C ASP A 114 -3.90 8.47 -19.59
N LYS A 115 -4.71 8.27 -20.63
CA LYS A 115 -5.88 7.37 -20.62
C LYS A 115 -5.55 5.91 -20.24
N ARG A 116 -4.26 5.57 -20.16
CA ARG A 116 -3.77 4.27 -19.67
C ARG A 116 -3.67 4.21 -18.14
N VAL A 117 -3.90 5.32 -17.41
CA VAL A 117 -3.93 5.43 -15.94
C VAL A 117 -5.34 5.71 -15.45
#